data_AF-A0A0J8GTS4-F1
#
_entry.id   AF-A0A0J8GTS4-F1
#
_cell.length_a   1.000
_cell.length_b   1.000
_cell.length_c   1.000
_cell.angle_alpha   90.00
_cell.angle_beta   90.00
_cell.angle_gamma   90.00
#
_symmetry.space_group_name_H-M   'P 1'
#
loop_
_entity.id
_entity.type
_entity.pdbx_description
1 polymer ?
#
loop_
_entity_poly.entity_id
_entity_poly.type
_entity_poly.pdbx_seq_one_letter_code
_entity_poly.pdbx_strand_id
1 'polypeptide(L)'
;MSIPAYADYSHPDTAKLIAECKTSTQTETQYSICLDETMKRVERDLKAWIYQTQEKLELIAEKTGNESGLYEYKKANSFYQKFIESQCRSVFFENQTKGDAANQFRICKIDKTLERIKQLKTEKS
;
A
#
# COMPACT_ATOMS: atom_id res chain seq x y z
N MET A 1 -12.65 27.22 -2.89
CA MET A 1 -13.16 26.10 -3.72
C MET A 1 -12.92 24.82 -2.95
N SER A 2 -14.00 24.09 -2.69
CA SER A 2 -14.15 23.16 -1.58
C SER A 2 -13.51 21.80 -1.84
N ILE A 3 -12.76 21.30 -0.85
CA ILE A 3 -12.23 19.94 -0.79
C ILE A 3 -13.43 18.98 -0.69
N PRO A 4 -13.64 18.03 -1.62
CA PRO A 4 -14.68 17.04 -1.41
C PRO A 4 -14.26 16.12 -0.25
N ALA A 5 -15.20 15.94 0.68
CA ALA A 5 -15.06 15.16 1.89
C ALA A 5 -14.92 13.66 1.57
N TYR A 6 -13.69 13.15 1.44
CA TYR A 6 -13.31 11.72 1.60
C TYR A 6 -11.79 11.61 1.87
N ALA A 7 -11.27 12.37 2.84
CA ALA A 7 -9.84 12.35 3.19
C ALA A 7 -9.59 11.91 4.64
N ASP A 8 -10.32 10.90 5.12
CA ASP A 8 -9.84 10.10 6.25
C ASP A 8 -8.97 8.99 5.67
N TYR A 9 -7.75 9.35 5.24
CA TYR A 9 -6.73 8.37 4.93
C TYR A 9 -6.46 7.54 6.18
N SER A 10 -6.42 6.22 6.02
CA SER A 10 -6.14 5.33 7.15
C SER A 10 -4.70 5.46 7.66
N HIS A 11 -3.77 5.92 6.80
CA HIS A 11 -2.40 6.23 7.18
C HIS A 11 -2.08 7.74 7.12
N PRO A 12 -1.48 8.34 8.17
CA PRO A 12 -1.22 9.78 8.24
C PRO A 12 -0.26 10.29 7.14
N ASP A 13 0.71 9.47 6.72
CA ASP A 13 1.67 9.86 5.66
C ASP A 13 1.03 9.91 4.27
N THR A 14 -0.16 9.34 4.07
CA THR A 14 -0.83 9.32 2.76
C THR A 14 -1.15 10.73 2.29
N ALA A 15 -1.69 11.57 3.18
CA ALA A 15 -2.00 12.97 2.88
C ALA A 15 -0.76 13.74 2.40
N LYS A 16 0.38 13.49 3.06
CA LYS A 16 1.65 14.12 2.74
C LYS A 16 2.13 13.74 1.34
N LEU A 17 2.21 12.44 1.02
CA LEU A 17 2.68 11.98 -0.29
C LEU A 17 1.79 12.47 -1.44
N ILE A 18 0.47 12.50 -1.21
CA ILE A 18 -0.48 13.01 -2.21
C ILE A 18 -0.31 14.52 -2.40
N ALA A 19 -0.10 15.27 -1.30
CA ALA A 19 0.18 16.70 -1.37
C ALA A 19 1.49 16.97 -2.13
N GLU A 20 2.55 16.19 -1.89
CA GLU A 20 3.81 16.28 -2.64
C GLU A 20 3.61 16.04 -4.15
N CYS A 21 2.81 15.05 -4.55
CA CYS A 21 2.48 14.86 -5.96
C CYS A 21 1.68 16.04 -6.55
N LYS A 22 0.74 16.61 -5.79
CA LYS A 22 -0.05 17.76 -6.25
C LYS A 22 0.79 19.02 -6.41
N THR A 23 1.74 19.27 -5.50
CA THR A 23 2.57 20.49 -5.54
C THR A 23 3.74 20.39 -6.52
N SER A 24 4.18 19.18 -6.86
CA SER A 24 5.30 18.95 -7.78
C SER A 24 4.89 18.80 -9.26
N THR A 25 3.60 18.83 -9.57
CA THR A 25 3.07 18.59 -10.93
C THR A 25 2.21 19.74 -11.42
N GLN A 26 2.16 19.96 -12.73
CA GLN A 26 1.44 21.08 -13.35
C GLN A 26 0.24 20.62 -14.19
N THR A 27 0.18 19.33 -14.52
CA THR A 27 -0.85 18.73 -15.38
C THR A 27 -1.38 17.45 -14.75
N GLU A 28 -2.61 17.10 -15.11
CA GLU A 28 -3.27 15.88 -14.64
C GLU A 28 -2.48 14.61 -15.01
N THR A 29 -1.87 14.60 -16.19
CA THR A 29 -1.00 13.50 -16.63
C THR A 29 0.23 13.35 -15.73
N GLN A 30 0.90 14.47 -15.40
CA GLN A 30 2.06 14.44 -14.49
C GLN A 30 1.64 14.00 -13.08
N TYR A 31 0.48 14.44 -12.61
CA TYR A 31 -0.07 14.02 -11.33
C TYR A 31 -0.32 12.50 -11.29
N SER A 32 -0.97 11.96 -12.32
CA SER A 32 -1.19 10.52 -12.47
C SER A 32 0.13 9.72 -12.46
N ILE A 33 1.16 10.20 -13.16
CA ILE A 33 2.49 9.59 -13.19
C ILE A 33 3.13 9.62 -11.80
N CYS A 34 3.07 10.75 -11.10
CA CYS A 34 3.60 10.86 -9.74
C CYS A 34 2.93 9.88 -8.78
N LEU A 35 1.61 9.73 -8.86
CA LEU A 35 0.87 8.74 -8.07
C LEU A 35 1.30 7.31 -8.40
N ASP A 36 1.51 6.98 -9.68
CA ASP A 36 2.01 5.65 -10.10
C ASP A 36 3.42 5.37 -9.55
N GLU A 37 4.32 6.34 -9.61
CA GLU A 37 5.68 6.22 -9.06
C GLU A 37 5.68 6.09 -7.53
N THR A 38 4.82 6.85 -6.86
CA THR A 38 4.64 6.81 -5.40
C THR A 38 4.07 5.47 -4.97
N MET A 39 3.03 4.97 -5.64
CA MET A 39 2.48 3.63 -5.41
C MET A 39 3.57 2.55 -5.56
N LYS A 40 4.33 2.58 -6.66
CA LYS A 40 5.45 1.63 -6.87
C LYS A 40 6.51 1.72 -5.79
N ARG A 41 6.81 2.92 -5.28
CA ARG A 41 7.78 3.12 -4.19
C ARG A 41 7.28 2.47 -2.90
N VAL A 42 6.05 2.78 -2.49
CA VAL A 42 5.46 2.23 -1.27
C VAL A 42 5.31 0.71 -1.37
N GLU A 43 4.97 0.16 -2.54
CA GLU A 43 4.93 -1.29 -2.76
C GLU A 43 6.31 -1.96 -2.64
N ARG A 44 7.38 -1.31 -3.09
CA ARG A 44 8.75 -1.79 -2.87
C ARG A 44 9.11 -1.79 -1.39
N ASP A 45 8.74 -0.74 -0.66
CA ASP A 45 8.99 -0.64 0.78
C ASP A 45 8.26 -1.77 1.52
N LEU A 46 6.99 -2.03 1.19
CA LEU A 46 6.25 -3.17 1.76
C LEU A 46 6.96 -4.50 1.49
N LYS A 47 7.43 -4.74 0.25
CA LYS A 47 8.16 -5.97 -0.08
C LYS A 47 9.44 -6.11 0.74
N ALA A 48 10.19 -5.03 0.95
CA ALA A 48 11.38 -5.04 1.78
C ALA A 48 11.05 -5.42 3.24
N TRP A 49 9.98 -4.85 3.81
CA TRP A 49 9.53 -5.20 5.16
C TRP A 49 9.12 -6.67 5.30
N ILE A 50 8.38 -7.20 4.31
CA ILE A 50 7.97 -8.60 4.26
C ILE A 50 9.19 -9.51 4.18
N TYR A 51 10.09 -9.22 3.23
CA TYR A 51 11.28 -10.03 2.98
C TYR A 51 12.19 -10.11 4.22
N GLN A 52 12.44 -8.98 4.89
CA GLN A 52 13.26 -8.97 6.10
C GLN A 52 12.69 -9.86 7.23
N THR A 53 11.37 -9.93 7.38
CA THR A 53 10.74 -10.82 8.37
C THR A 53 10.76 -12.28 7.90
N GLN A 54 10.55 -12.50 6.60
CA GLN A 54 10.60 -13.81 5.99
C GLN A 54 11.97 -14.47 6.17
N GLU A 55 13.08 -13.75 5.95
CA GLU A 55 14.44 -14.25 6.15
C GLU A 55 14.66 -14.75 7.59
N LYS A 56 14.14 -14.03 8.60
CA LYS A 56 14.23 -14.47 10.00
C LYS A 56 13.48 -15.78 10.24
N LEU A 57 12.30 -15.93 9.66
CA LEU A 57 11.49 -17.15 9.75
C LEU A 57 12.13 -18.31 8.99
N GLU A 58 12.78 -18.03 7.87
CA GLU A 58 13.57 -19.02 7.11
C GLU A 58 14.72 -19.57 7.96
N LEU A 59 15.48 -18.72 8.64
CA LEU A 59 16.54 -19.15 9.56
C LEU A 59 16.01 -20.01 10.74
N ILE A 60 14.80 -19.72 11.22
CA ILE A 60 14.17 -20.53 12.28
C ILE A 60 13.74 -21.90 11.72
N ALA A 61 13.12 -21.91 10.54
CA ALA A 61 12.71 -23.12 9.86
C ALA A 61 13.91 -24.02 9.55
N GLU A 62 15.01 -23.46 9.05
CA GLU A 62 16.25 -24.19 8.77
C GLU A 62 16.85 -24.84 10.02
N LYS A 63 16.82 -24.14 11.17
CA LYS A 63 17.37 -24.65 12.43
C LYS A 63 16.49 -25.71 13.11
N THR A 64 15.17 -25.58 12.98
CA THR A 64 14.20 -26.37 13.76
C THR A 64 13.48 -27.43 12.93
N GLY A 65 13.53 -27.33 11.60
CA GLY A 65 12.68 -28.09 10.68
C GLY A 65 11.20 -27.68 10.69
N ASN A 66 10.79 -26.72 11.53
CA ASN A 66 9.40 -26.29 11.62
C ASN A 66 9.11 -25.12 10.68
N GLU A 67 8.45 -25.40 9.56
CA GLU A 67 8.11 -24.41 8.54
C GLU A 67 6.78 -23.68 8.79
N SER A 68 6.00 -24.07 9.81
CA SER A 68 4.61 -23.61 10.00
C SER A 68 4.50 -22.09 10.09
N GLY A 69 5.41 -21.45 10.85
CA GLY A 69 5.43 -20.00 11.00
C GLY A 69 5.78 -19.26 9.71
N LEU A 70 6.75 -19.80 8.94
CA LEU A 70 7.13 -19.25 7.64
C LEU A 70 5.99 -19.38 6.62
N TYR A 71 5.33 -20.54 6.59
CA TYR A 71 4.20 -20.82 5.71
C TYR A 71 3.03 -19.86 5.97
N GLU A 72 2.59 -19.74 7.23
CA GLU A 72 1.48 -18.86 7.58
C GLU A 72 1.84 -17.38 7.36
N TYR A 73 3.09 -16.98 7.59
CA TYR A 73 3.55 -15.62 7.28
C TYR A 73 3.48 -15.32 5.77
N LYS A 74 4.00 -16.20 4.92
CA LYS A 74 3.93 -16.07 3.45
C LYS A 74 2.47 -15.99 2.98
N LYS A 75 1.62 -16.88 3.50
CA LYS A 75 0.20 -16.96 3.17
C LYS A 75 -0.57 -15.69 3.59
N ALA A 76 -0.36 -15.21 4.81
CA ALA A 76 -0.98 -13.98 5.30
C ALA A 76 -0.65 -12.79 4.40
N ASN A 77 0.62 -12.61 4.02
CA ASN A 77 1.02 -11.52 3.13
C ASN A 77 0.46 -11.64 1.71
N SER A 78 0.30 -12.86 1.18
CA SER A 78 -0.41 -13.08 -0.09
C SER A 78 -1.88 -12.66 0.00
N PHE A 79 -2.56 -12.98 1.10
CA PHE A 79 -3.95 -12.56 1.32
C PHE A 79 -4.06 -11.04 1.48
N TYR A 80 -3.15 -10.39 2.20
CA TYR A 80 -3.13 -8.93 2.29
C TYR A 80 -2.98 -8.26 0.94
N GLN A 81 -2.11 -8.76 0.05
CA GLN A 81 -1.96 -8.21 -1.29
C GLN A 81 -3.27 -8.28 -2.10
N LYS A 82 -3.96 -9.43 -2.04
CA LYS A 82 -5.26 -9.61 -2.70
C LYS A 82 -6.35 -8.72 -2.10
N PHE A 83 -6.38 -8.61 -0.77
CA PHE A 83 -7.31 -7.74 -0.05
C PHE A 83 -7.15 -6.28 -0.48
N ILE A 84 -5.93 -5.74 -0.45
CA ILE A 84 -5.63 -4.37 -0.86
C ILE A 84 -6.06 -4.12 -2.31
N GLU A 85 -5.72 -5.04 -3.22
CA GLU A 85 -6.09 -4.93 -4.63
C GLU A 85 -7.61 -4.91 -4.83
N SER A 86 -8.33 -5.85 -4.20
CA SER A 86 -9.78 -5.94 -4.31
C SER A 86 -10.48 -4.73 -3.69
N GLN A 87 -10.00 -4.26 -2.54
CA GLN A 87 -10.56 -3.10 -1.86
C GLN A 87 -10.40 -1.83 -2.71
N CYS A 88 -9.21 -1.60 -3.27
CA CYS A 88 -8.97 -0.42 -4.10
C CYS A 88 -9.67 -0.50 -5.46
N ARG A 89 -9.95 -1.70 -6.00
CA ARG A 89 -10.85 -1.85 -7.14
C ARG A 89 -12.29 -1.43 -6.83
N SER A 90 -12.79 -1.65 -5.61
CA SER A 90 -14.10 -1.11 -5.19
C SER A 90 -14.11 0.41 -5.32
N VAL A 91 -13.08 1.08 -4.77
CA VAL A 91 -12.92 2.54 -4.85
C VAL A 91 -12.86 3.02 -6.30
N PHE A 92 -12.19 2.29 -7.19
CA PHE A 92 -12.20 2.60 -8.62
C PHE A 92 -13.62 2.58 -9.19
N PHE A 93 -14.39 1.51 -8.95
CA PHE A 93 -15.74 1.36 -9.50
C PHE A 93 -16.72 2.40 -8.94
N GLU A 94 -16.60 2.75 -7.66
CA GLU A 94 -17.37 3.82 -7.03
C GLU A 94 -17.13 5.21 -7.67
N ASN A 95 -15.98 5.39 -8.32
CA ASN A 95 -15.58 6.65 -8.94
C ASN A 95 -15.54 6.59 -10.48
N GLN A 96 -15.99 5.49 -11.10
CA GLN A 96 -15.83 5.23 -12.54
C GLN A 96 -16.43 6.34 -13.43
N THR A 97 -17.52 6.97 -13.00
CA THR A 97 -18.22 8.03 -13.75
C THR A 97 -17.64 9.43 -13.54
N LYS A 98 -16.70 9.61 -12.60
CA LYS A 98 -16.18 10.91 -12.17
C LYS A 98 -14.89 11.35 -12.90
N GLY A 99 -14.38 10.53 -13.82
CA GLY A 99 -13.13 10.80 -14.57
C GLY A 99 -11.82 10.66 -13.78
N ASP A 100 -11.89 10.56 -12.44
CA ASP A 100 -10.72 10.47 -11.54
C ASP A 100 -10.50 9.05 -10.94
N ALA A 101 -11.26 8.05 -11.39
CA ALA A 101 -11.28 6.70 -10.83
C ALA A 101 -9.88 6.07 -10.70
N ALA A 102 -9.03 6.26 -11.71
CA ALA A 102 -7.68 5.71 -11.74
C ALA A 102 -6.78 6.34 -10.66
N ASN A 103 -6.90 7.63 -10.40
CA ASN A 103 -6.14 8.27 -9.32
C ASN A 103 -6.66 7.85 -7.95
N GLN A 104 -7.97 7.72 -7.79
CA GLN A 104 -8.57 7.22 -6.55
C GLN A 104 -8.10 5.78 -6.24
N PHE A 105 -7.97 4.93 -7.27
CA PHE A 105 -7.35 3.60 -7.14
C PHE A 105 -5.91 3.68 -6.60
N ARG A 106 -5.06 4.52 -7.22
CA ARG A 106 -3.65 4.70 -6.81
C ARG A 106 -3.52 5.24 -5.39
N ILE A 107 -4.35 6.23 -5.05
CA ILE A 107 -4.41 6.83 -3.71
C ILE A 107 -4.80 5.78 -2.67
N CYS A 108 -5.82 4.97 -2.94
CA CYS A 108 -6.19 3.86 -2.07
C CYS A 108 -5.04 2.85 -1.90
N LYS A 109 -4.35 2.49 -2.99
CA LYS A 109 -3.21 1.56 -2.95
C LYS A 109 -2.08 2.10 -2.09
N ILE A 110 -1.74 3.38 -2.23
CA ILE A 110 -0.74 4.05 -1.39
C ILE A 110 -1.14 3.97 0.08
N ASP A 111 -2.39 4.34 0.40
CA ASP A 111 -2.90 4.38 1.77
C ASP A 111 -2.85 3.00 2.45
N LYS A 112 -3.43 1.99 1.80
CA LYS A 112 -3.52 0.63 2.34
C LYS A 112 -2.19 -0.08 2.41
N THR A 113 -1.28 0.25 1.51
CA THR A 113 0.09 -0.28 1.57
C THR A 113 0.86 0.34 2.73
N LEU A 114 0.73 1.65 2.97
CA LEU A 114 1.33 2.31 4.15
C LEU A 114 0.76 1.79 5.47
N GLU A 115 -0.56 1.56 5.54
CA GLU A 115 -1.22 0.94 6.69
C GLU A 115 -0.59 -0.43 7.01
N ARG A 116 -0.41 -1.28 5.99
CA ARG A 116 0.23 -2.58 6.16
C ARG A 116 1.69 -2.46 6.59
N ILE A 117 2.45 -1.51 6.04
CA ILE A 117 3.84 -1.25 6.47
C ILE A 117 3.88 -0.85 7.94
N LYS A 118 2.97 0.03 8.39
CA LYS A 118 2.87 0.42 9.79
C LYS A 118 2.58 -0.78 10.69
N GLN A 119 1.62 -1.62 10.31
CA GLN A 119 1.32 -2.85 11.04
C GLN A 119 2.55 -3.76 11.15
N LEU A 120 3.26 -4.01 10.05
CA LEU A 120 4.48 -4.84 10.02
C LEU A 120 5.61 -4.26 10.89
N LYS A 121 5.69 -2.92 11.01
CA LYS A 121 6.66 -2.27 11.90
C LYS A 121 6.30 -2.49 13.37
N THR A 122 5.01 -2.44 13.73
CA THR A 122 4.56 -2.67 15.11
C THR A 122 4.67 -4.14 15.53
N GLU A 123 4.37 -5.08 14.63
CA GLU A 123 4.51 -6.53 14.88
C GLU A 123 5.96 -6.98 15.14
N LYS A 124 6.96 -6.13 14.87
CA LYS A 124 8.38 -6.39 15.18
C LYS A 124 8.78 -6.01 16.63
N SER A 125 7.82 -5.62 17.48
CA SER A 125 8.05 -5.21 18.88
C SER A 125 7.89 -6.36 19.85
#